data_AF-E6X4Y7-F1
#
_entry.id   AF-E6X4Y7-F1
#
_cell.length_a   1.000
_cell.length_b   1.000
_cell.length_c   1.000
_cell.angle_alpha   90.00
_cell.angle_beta   90.00
_cell.angle_gamma   90.00
#
_symmetry.space_group_name_H-M   'P 1'
#
loop_
_entity.id
_entity.type
_entity.pdbx_description
1 polymer ?
#
loop_
_entity_poly.entity_id
_entity_poly.type
_entity_poly.pdbx_seq_one_letter_code
_entity_poly.pdbx_strand_id
1 'polypeptide(L)'
;MNICSLYNCYMQAAKNVKKEIEHIVYNFFVESNDFNGISLRSISEKLDIDYKESINIIKELVGEEIISIQSSTNPHIIGFQHYEKDVQYKILDDAKNITVEIKDFIGIQLAHENTEYPICIYPSTSLLKEKRDLANYGNKFFSKQLALAEPHLKAKYFDVEVLDRYYNDPRFDFQFQNYSGRITCKYDENDEPIVREEDNIFLKTFGLGQDENGDKVAVVYLRYLHGLTEDHQIYWKSKESKFGCKMVKPYYENTIKGNWSNSYSFFSAFIGEQRTLNELSNVIFGKKLFKKDFDSDNRPREFTYFFVPTSKNYHAFVLLLDKMVSENFNKKFFKDLIELVEIRELENGETEKINKGTIRLFEEWLLSHYNIEQQEYIKQIFDSFKQVRRERQSPAHKIQENTYDKKFNEKQIELMKKVYYSMRAFRQMFQQHPKASNFKSPKWIDEAEIFEI
;
A
#
# COMPACT_ATOMS: atom_id res chain seq x y z
N MET A 1 -6.41 -15.63 -67.94
CA MET A 1 -6.87 -15.37 -66.55
C MET A 1 -6.77 -13.88 -66.30
N ASN A 2 -7.88 -13.21 -65.98
CA ASN A 2 -7.97 -11.75 -65.99
C ASN A 2 -7.43 -11.17 -64.67
N ILE A 3 -6.41 -10.30 -64.73
CA ILE A 3 -5.69 -9.75 -63.56
C ILE A 3 -6.66 -9.03 -62.60
N CYS A 4 -7.70 -8.38 -63.11
CA CYS A 4 -8.74 -7.75 -62.28
C CYS A 4 -9.57 -8.75 -61.45
N SER A 5 -9.78 -9.98 -61.94
CA SER A 5 -10.57 -11.00 -61.23
C SER A 5 -9.79 -11.58 -60.05
N LEU A 6 -8.50 -11.83 -60.25
CA LEU A 6 -7.59 -12.29 -59.19
C LEU A 6 -7.40 -11.23 -58.09
N TYR A 7 -7.27 -9.96 -58.47
CA TYR A 7 -7.16 -8.84 -57.53
C TYR A 7 -8.41 -8.70 -56.65
N ASN A 8 -9.61 -8.76 -57.24
CA ASN A 8 -10.85 -8.69 -56.48
C ASN A 8 -11.03 -9.89 -55.54
N CYS A 9 -10.63 -11.09 -55.96
CA CYS A 9 -10.70 -12.29 -55.12
C CYS A 9 -9.75 -12.20 -53.93
N TYR A 10 -8.52 -11.70 -54.14
CA TYR A 10 -7.54 -11.44 -53.09
C TYR A 10 -8.03 -10.39 -52.07
N MET A 11 -8.57 -9.26 -52.55
CA MET A 11 -9.11 -8.21 -51.67
C MET A 11 -10.30 -8.71 -50.84
N GLN A 12 -11.13 -9.60 -51.38
CA GLN A 12 -12.24 -10.23 -50.65
C GLN A 12 -11.73 -11.17 -49.55
N ALA A 13 -10.70 -11.98 -49.86
CA ALA A 13 -10.08 -12.90 -48.90
C ALA A 13 -9.40 -12.15 -47.75
N ALA A 14 -8.60 -11.11 -48.05
CA ALA A 14 -7.95 -10.28 -47.04
C ALA A 14 -8.97 -9.57 -46.11
N LYS A 15 -10.09 -9.10 -46.68
CA LYS A 15 -11.19 -8.52 -45.91
C LYS A 15 -11.88 -9.54 -45.00
N ASN A 16 -11.94 -10.81 -45.38
CA ASN A 16 -12.49 -11.88 -44.55
C ASN A 16 -11.57 -12.20 -43.37
N VAL A 17 -10.25 -12.32 -43.61
CA VAL A 17 -9.26 -12.59 -42.55
C VAL A 17 -9.25 -11.50 -41.48
N LYS A 18 -9.26 -10.22 -41.89
CA LYS A 18 -9.34 -9.09 -40.95
C LYS A 18 -10.53 -9.17 -40.00
N LYS A 19 -11.72 -9.49 -40.54
CA LYS A 19 -12.95 -9.65 -39.75
C LYS A 19 -12.86 -10.85 -38.80
N GLU A 20 -12.20 -11.92 -39.23
CA GLU A 20 -12.01 -13.11 -38.39
C GLU A 20 -11.08 -12.81 -37.22
N ILE A 21 -9.96 -12.10 -37.46
CA ILE A 21 -9.07 -11.61 -36.40
C ILE A 21 -9.82 -10.70 -35.42
N GLU A 22 -10.57 -9.72 -35.93
CA GLU A 22 -11.41 -8.85 -35.08
C GLU A 22 -12.33 -9.68 -34.18
N HIS A 23 -13.01 -10.68 -34.74
CA HIS A 23 -13.93 -11.55 -34.02
C HIS A 23 -13.21 -12.38 -32.94
N ILE A 24 -12.07 -12.99 -33.25
CA ILE A 24 -11.27 -13.79 -32.31
C ILE A 24 -10.79 -12.92 -31.15
N VAL A 25 -10.23 -11.74 -31.46
CA VAL A 25 -9.70 -10.81 -30.45
C VAL A 25 -10.82 -10.28 -29.57
N TYR A 26 -11.97 -9.92 -30.15
CA TYR A 26 -13.14 -9.46 -29.42
C TYR A 26 -13.69 -10.53 -28.48
N ASN A 27 -13.96 -11.74 -28.98
CA ASN A 27 -14.53 -12.82 -28.16
C ASN A 27 -13.57 -13.22 -27.04
N PHE A 28 -12.27 -13.39 -27.34
CA PHE A 28 -11.28 -13.74 -26.33
C PHE A 28 -11.27 -12.74 -25.18
N PHE A 29 -11.30 -11.44 -25.49
CA PHE A 29 -11.30 -10.38 -24.48
C PHE A 29 -12.61 -10.32 -23.67
N VAL A 30 -13.75 -10.54 -24.33
CA VAL A 30 -15.08 -10.54 -23.67
C VAL A 30 -15.26 -11.74 -22.76
N GLU A 31 -14.76 -12.91 -23.16
CA GLU A 31 -14.82 -14.16 -22.38
C GLU A 31 -13.77 -14.22 -21.26
N SER A 32 -12.76 -13.34 -21.30
CA SER A 32 -11.72 -13.30 -20.27
C SER A 32 -12.24 -12.68 -18.96
N ASN A 33 -12.18 -13.46 -17.87
CA ASN A 33 -12.50 -13.00 -16.52
C ASN A 33 -11.66 -11.79 -16.06
N ASP A 34 -10.40 -11.72 -16.49
CA ASP A 34 -9.44 -10.67 -16.14
C ASP A 34 -9.19 -9.68 -17.30
N PHE A 35 -10.02 -9.69 -18.35
CA PHE A 35 -9.86 -8.81 -19.52
C PHE A 35 -8.47 -8.89 -20.18
N ASN A 36 -7.97 -10.11 -20.34
CA ASN A 36 -6.65 -10.36 -20.90
C ASN A 36 -6.65 -10.25 -22.43
N GLY A 37 -5.51 -9.84 -22.98
CA GLY A 37 -5.25 -9.86 -24.42
C GLY A 37 -4.84 -11.24 -24.92
N ILE A 38 -5.18 -11.54 -26.18
CA ILE A 38 -4.74 -12.76 -26.86
C ILE A 38 -3.35 -12.55 -27.45
N SER A 39 -2.46 -13.53 -27.35
CA SER A 39 -1.13 -13.41 -27.95
C SER A 39 -1.22 -13.35 -29.48
N LEU A 40 -0.34 -12.58 -30.10
CA LEU A 40 -0.24 -12.49 -31.56
C LEU A 40 0.02 -13.87 -32.20
N ARG A 41 0.85 -14.70 -31.56
CA ARG A 41 1.11 -16.08 -31.98
C ARG A 41 -0.15 -16.92 -32.05
N SER A 42 -1.00 -16.85 -31.02
CA SER A 42 -2.27 -17.57 -31.02
C SER A 42 -3.17 -17.17 -32.17
N ILE A 43 -3.08 -15.93 -32.68
CA ILE A 43 -3.81 -15.51 -33.89
C ILE A 43 -3.21 -16.17 -35.13
N SER A 44 -1.89 -16.10 -35.31
CA SER A 44 -1.19 -16.72 -36.44
C SER A 44 -1.48 -18.22 -36.53
N GLU A 45 -1.39 -18.93 -35.40
CA GLU A 45 -1.63 -20.37 -35.32
C GLU A 45 -3.08 -20.76 -35.57
N LYS A 46 -4.05 -20.04 -34.97
CA LYS A 46 -5.48 -20.34 -35.13
C LYS A 46 -5.96 -20.16 -36.57
N LEU A 47 -5.38 -19.22 -37.30
CA LEU A 47 -5.78 -18.89 -38.67
C LEU A 47 -4.87 -19.51 -39.73
N ASP A 48 -3.82 -20.24 -39.32
CA ASP A 48 -2.80 -20.80 -40.22
C ASP A 48 -2.18 -19.73 -41.14
N ILE A 49 -1.83 -18.57 -40.57
CA ILE A 49 -1.21 -17.44 -41.26
C ILE A 49 0.23 -17.29 -40.80
N ASP A 50 1.15 -17.03 -41.74
CA ASP A 50 2.54 -16.71 -41.41
C ASP A 50 2.64 -15.55 -40.42
N TYR A 51 3.57 -15.63 -39.46
CA TYR A 51 3.69 -14.65 -38.39
C TYR A 51 3.99 -13.22 -38.90
N LYS A 52 4.79 -13.07 -39.96
CA LYS A 52 5.07 -11.74 -40.55
C LYS A 52 3.88 -11.21 -41.31
N GLU A 53 3.13 -12.10 -41.97
CA GLU A 53 1.87 -11.74 -42.63
C GLU A 53 0.82 -11.31 -41.60
N SER A 54 0.66 -12.05 -40.49
CA SER A 54 -0.25 -11.65 -39.42
C SER A 54 0.12 -10.28 -38.86
N ILE A 55 1.42 -9.99 -38.66
CA ILE A 55 1.88 -8.66 -38.24
C ILE A 55 1.39 -7.56 -39.20
N ASN A 56 1.48 -7.76 -40.51
CA ASN A 56 1.03 -6.77 -41.49
C ASN A 56 -0.48 -6.51 -41.36
N ILE A 57 -1.27 -7.58 -41.22
CA ILE A 57 -2.72 -7.48 -41.05
C ILE A 57 -3.07 -6.76 -39.73
N ILE A 58 -2.40 -7.10 -38.63
CA ILE A 58 -2.57 -6.43 -37.34
C ILE A 58 -2.21 -4.95 -37.44
N LYS A 59 -1.15 -4.59 -38.16
CA LYS A 59 -0.76 -3.19 -38.37
C LYS A 59 -1.86 -2.41 -39.10
N GLU A 60 -2.50 -3.01 -40.10
CA GLU A 60 -3.65 -2.41 -40.78
C GLU A 60 -4.85 -2.23 -39.84
N LEU A 61 -5.18 -3.24 -39.02
CA LEU A 61 -6.28 -3.17 -38.06
C LEU A 61 -6.04 -2.16 -36.92
N VAL A 62 -4.79 -1.98 -36.47
CA VAL A 62 -4.38 -0.87 -35.59
C VAL A 62 -4.56 0.46 -36.32
N GLY A 63 -4.23 0.48 -37.62
CA GLY A 63 -4.45 1.59 -38.52
C GLY A 63 -5.90 2.07 -38.59
N GLU A 64 -6.82 1.11 -38.61
CA GLU A 64 -8.27 1.26 -38.67
C GLU A 64 -8.93 1.48 -37.29
N GLU A 65 -8.14 1.54 -36.21
CA GLU A 65 -8.62 1.62 -34.82
C GLU A 65 -9.58 0.49 -34.41
N ILE A 66 -9.43 -0.70 -34.99
CA ILE A 66 -10.24 -1.87 -34.64
C ILE A 66 -9.62 -2.62 -33.45
N ILE A 67 -8.30 -2.69 -33.42
CA ILE A 67 -7.53 -3.35 -32.37
C ILE A 67 -6.42 -2.44 -31.84
N SER A 68 -5.87 -2.79 -30.69
CA SER A 68 -4.61 -2.25 -30.17
C SER A 68 -3.70 -3.36 -29.70
N ILE A 69 -2.42 -3.07 -29.53
CA ILE A 69 -1.44 -4.02 -29.00
C ILE A 69 -0.84 -3.54 -27.68
N GLN A 70 -0.38 -4.51 -26.89
CA GLN A 70 0.47 -4.31 -25.73
C GLN A 70 1.70 -5.20 -25.83
N SER A 71 2.80 -4.71 -25.29
CA SER A 71 4.06 -5.45 -25.23
C SER A 71 4.89 -5.02 -24.03
N SER A 72 5.05 -5.91 -23.07
CA SER A 72 5.78 -5.64 -21.83
C SER A 72 6.19 -6.96 -21.17
N THR A 73 6.71 -6.90 -19.94
CA THR A 73 6.96 -8.09 -19.11
C THR A 73 5.70 -8.92 -18.85
N ASN A 74 4.51 -8.28 -18.89
CA ASN A 74 3.23 -8.98 -18.89
C ASN A 74 2.27 -8.32 -19.91
N PRO A 75 2.32 -8.73 -21.18
CA PRO A 75 1.50 -8.11 -22.24
C PRO A 75 0.03 -8.52 -22.17
N HIS A 76 -0.31 -9.55 -21.38
CA HIS A 76 -1.69 -10.01 -21.20
C HIS A 76 -2.57 -9.04 -20.42
N ILE A 77 -2.00 -7.98 -19.85
CA ILE A 77 -2.76 -6.84 -19.37
C ILE A 77 -2.42 -5.57 -20.15
N ILE A 78 -3.39 -4.68 -20.32
CA ILE A 78 -3.11 -3.28 -20.64
C ILE A 78 -2.55 -2.66 -19.36
N GLY A 79 -1.26 -2.33 -19.34
CA GLY A 79 -0.54 -1.93 -18.13
C GLY A 79 -0.99 -0.57 -17.58
N PHE A 80 -0.18 0.47 -17.82
CA PHE A 80 -0.45 1.83 -17.35
C PHE A 80 -1.25 2.67 -18.34
N GLN A 81 -1.07 2.40 -19.63
CA GLN A 81 -1.64 3.19 -20.70
C GLN A 81 -1.71 2.37 -21.98
N HIS A 82 -2.56 2.81 -22.90
CA HIS A 82 -2.48 2.39 -24.30
C HIS A 82 -1.26 3.01 -24.97
N TYR A 83 -0.70 2.32 -25.96
CA TYR A 83 0.36 2.88 -26.78
C TYR A 83 -0.20 3.78 -27.88
N GLU A 84 0.50 4.87 -28.14
CA GLU A 84 0.26 5.67 -29.34
C GLU A 84 0.50 4.83 -30.60
N LYS A 85 -0.23 5.14 -31.67
CA LYS A 85 -0.25 4.37 -32.92
C LYS A 85 1.15 4.12 -33.51
N ASP A 86 2.00 5.15 -33.53
CA ASP A 86 3.35 5.04 -34.06
C ASP A 86 4.25 4.10 -33.23
N VAL A 87 4.04 4.06 -31.91
CA VAL A 87 4.74 3.13 -31.01
C VAL A 87 4.29 1.70 -31.29
N GLN A 88 3.00 1.47 -31.48
CA GLN A 88 2.46 0.17 -31.86
C GLN A 88 3.05 -0.32 -33.19
N TYR A 89 3.11 0.56 -34.20
CA TYR A 89 3.70 0.23 -35.50
C TYR A 89 5.17 -0.15 -35.41
N LYS A 90 5.95 0.59 -34.61
CA LYS A 90 7.36 0.29 -34.39
C LYS A 90 7.53 -1.10 -33.75
N ILE A 91 6.79 -1.39 -32.67
CA ILE A 91 6.83 -2.69 -31.99
C ILE A 91 6.49 -3.83 -32.96
N LEU A 92 5.46 -3.66 -33.79
CA LEU A 92 5.06 -4.64 -34.79
C LEU A 92 6.14 -4.86 -35.86
N ASP A 93 6.75 -3.81 -36.38
CA ASP A 93 7.81 -3.93 -37.39
C ASP A 93 9.07 -4.59 -36.80
N ASP A 94 9.45 -4.23 -35.57
CA ASP A 94 10.58 -4.84 -34.86
C ASP A 94 10.34 -6.34 -34.64
N ALA A 95 9.09 -6.73 -34.34
CA ALA A 95 8.70 -8.12 -34.10
C ALA A 95 8.83 -9.05 -35.33
N LYS A 96 8.89 -8.51 -36.55
CA LYS A 96 9.12 -9.31 -37.77
C LYS A 96 10.49 -9.99 -37.77
N ASN A 97 11.45 -9.46 -37.02
CA ASN A 97 12.81 -9.97 -36.98
C ASN A 97 13.04 -10.99 -35.86
N ILE A 98 12.01 -11.34 -35.08
CA ILE A 98 12.12 -12.31 -33.98
C ILE A 98 12.40 -13.71 -34.54
N THR A 99 13.41 -14.37 -33.98
CA THR A 99 13.76 -15.76 -34.27
C THR A 99 13.24 -16.69 -33.17
N VAL A 100 12.81 -17.88 -33.57
CA VAL A 100 12.38 -18.96 -32.67
C VAL A 100 13.50 -19.99 -32.60
N GLU A 101 13.97 -20.28 -31.40
CA GLU A 101 14.88 -21.39 -31.13
C GLU A 101 14.09 -22.56 -30.55
N ILE A 102 14.26 -23.77 -31.09
CA ILE A 102 13.63 -24.98 -30.55
C ILE A 102 14.69 -25.76 -29.78
N LYS A 103 14.40 -26.09 -28.52
CA LYS A 103 15.24 -26.94 -27.67
C LYS A 103 14.47 -28.21 -27.29
N ASP A 104 15.04 -29.35 -27.61
CA ASP A 104 14.56 -30.65 -27.14
C ASP A 104 15.05 -30.92 -25.71
N PHE A 105 14.13 -31.19 -24.80
CA PHE A 105 14.42 -31.61 -23.44
C PHE A 105 13.59 -32.85 -23.10
N ILE A 106 14.22 -34.03 -23.09
CA ILE A 106 13.61 -35.31 -22.66
C ILE A 106 12.26 -35.57 -23.38
N GLY A 107 12.25 -35.48 -24.70
CA GLY A 107 11.04 -35.72 -25.52
C GLY A 107 10.02 -34.59 -25.51
N ILE A 108 10.29 -33.47 -24.84
CA ILE A 108 9.49 -32.23 -24.91
C ILE A 108 10.24 -31.22 -25.78
N GLN A 109 9.57 -30.73 -26.83
CA GLN A 109 10.07 -29.60 -27.62
C GLN A 109 9.65 -28.28 -26.99
N LEU A 110 10.64 -27.49 -26.59
CA LEU A 110 10.44 -26.13 -26.09
C LEU A 110 10.84 -25.13 -27.18
N ALA A 111 9.86 -24.46 -27.75
CA ALA A 111 10.10 -23.29 -28.60
C ALA A 111 10.29 -22.05 -27.72
N HIS A 112 11.43 -21.37 -27.87
CA HIS A 112 11.72 -20.11 -27.20
C HIS A 112 11.95 -19.01 -28.24
N GLU A 113 11.17 -17.94 -28.13
CA GLU A 113 11.40 -16.73 -28.88
C GLU A 113 12.39 -15.84 -28.14
N ASN A 114 13.50 -15.51 -28.79
CA ASN A 114 14.45 -14.56 -28.23
C ASN A 114 13.91 -13.14 -28.47
N THR A 115 12.86 -12.78 -27.72
CA THR A 115 12.22 -11.48 -27.76
C THR A 115 12.10 -10.91 -26.36
N GLU A 116 12.51 -9.65 -26.19
CA GLU A 116 12.29 -8.90 -24.95
C GLU A 116 10.82 -8.46 -24.78
N TYR A 117 9.98 -8.68 -25.80
CA TYR A 117 8.70 -7.97 -25.97
C TYR A 117 7.60 -8.87 -26.55
N PRO A 118 7.01 -9.80 -25.77
CA PRO A 118 5.86 -10.59 -26.23
C PRO A 118 4.66 -9.68 -26.54
N ILE A 119 3.96 -9.92 -27.65
CA ILE A 119 2.85 -9.07 -28.12
C ILE A 119 1.50 -9.74 -27.84
N CYS A 120 0.61 -8.99 -27.18
CA CYS A 120 -0.81 -9.34 -27.08
C CYS A 120 -1.69 -8.28 -27.74
N ILE A 121 -2.82 -8.72 -28.24
CA ILE A 121 -3.78 -7.95 -29.01
C ILE A 121 -5.07 -7.81 -28.21
N TYR A 122 -5.64 -6.61 -28.28
CA TYR A 122 -6.88 -6.22 -27.63
C TYR A 122 -7.83 -5.61 -28.66
N PRO A 123 -9.15 -5.73 -28.44
CA PRO A 123 -10.10 -4.84 -29.10
C PRO A 123 -9.77 -3.39 -28.75
N SER A 124 -9.91 -2.48 -29.71
CA SER A 124 -9.71 -1.07 -29.41
C SER A 124 -10.81 -0.57 -28.46
N THR A 125 -10.49 0.49 -27.71
CA THR A 125 -11.47 1.18 -26.87
C THR A 125 -12.67 1.69 -27.68
N SER A 126 -12.44 2.12 -28.93
CA SER A 126 -13.49 2.59 -29.84
C SER A 126 -14.45 1.44 -30.19
N LEU A 127 -13.90 0.28 -30.58
CA LEU A 127 -14.68 -0.91 -30.92
C LEU A 127 -15.51 -1.40 -29.72
N LEU A 128 -14.93 -1.41 -28.52
CA LEU A 128 -15.61 -1.84 -27.31
C LEU A 128 -16.76 -0.89 -26.92
N LYS A 129 -16.59 0.42 -27.06
CA LYS A 129 -17.67 1.38 -26.80
C LYS A 129 -18.85 1.21 -27.75
N GLU A 130 -18.59 0.78 -28.99
CA GLU A 130 -19.63 0.55 -29.98
C GLU A 130 -20.35 -0.79 -29.78
N LYS A 131 -19.60 -1.88 -29.57
CA LYS A 131 -20.13 -3.25 -29.65
C LYS A 131 -20.36 -3.93 -28.30
N ARG A 132 -19.69 -3.49 -27.23
CA ARG A 132 -19.74 -4.21 -25.95
C ARG A 132 -21.00 -3.87 -25.17
N ASP A 133 -21.83 -4.87 -24.96
CA ASP A 133 -22.93 -4.78 -23.99
C ASP A 133 -22.38 -4.81 -22.56
N LEU A 134 -22.78 -3.82 -21.76
CA LEU A 134 -22.39 -3.67 -20.37
C LEU A 134 -23.52 -3.96 -19.39
N ALA A 135 -24.71 -4.36 -19.87
CA ALA A 135 -25.88 -4.62 -19.03
C ALA A 135 -25.59 -5.69 -17.95
N ASN A 136 -24.88 -6.75 -18.34
CA ASN A 136 -24.53 -7.87 -17.45
C ASN A 136 -23.59 -7.48 -16.29
N TYR A 137 -22.98 -6.29 -16.32
CA TYR A 137 -22.11 -5.83 -15.24
C TYR A 137 -22.86 -5.15 -14.08
N GLY A 138 -24.17 -4.88 -14.21
CA GLY A 138 -24.95 -4.25 -13.12
C GLY A 138 -24.31 -2.96 -12.64
N ASN A 139 -24.01 -2.84 -11.35
CA ASN A 139 -23.31 -1.70 -10.74
C ASN A 139 -21.81 -1.94 -10.48
N LYS A 140 -21.20 -2.92 -11.15
CA LYS A 140 -19.75 -3.17 -11.07
C LYS A 140 -18.95 -2.10 -11.85
N PHE A 141 -18.87 -0.89 -11.30
CA PHE A 141 -18.30 0.30 -11.95
C PHE A 141 -16.85 0.14 -12.41
N PHE A 142 -16.02 -0.61 -11.67
CA PHE A 142 -14.62 -0.83 -12.01
C PHE A 142 -14.47 -1.96 -13.01
N SER A 143 -15.31 -2.99 -12.92
CA SER A 143 -15.41 -4.03 -13.96
C SER A 143 -15.83 -3.46 -15.31
N LYS A 144 -16.80 -2.52 -15.34
CA LYS A 144 -17.21 -1.82 -16.57
C LYS A 144 -16.07 -1.01 -17.21
N GLN A 145 -15.17 -0.44 -16.40
CA GLN A 145 -14.01 0.29 -16.92
C GLN A 145 -13.04 -0.67 -17.63
N LEU A 146 -12.68 -1.80 -17.00
CA LEU A 146 -11.83 -2.81 -17.66
C LEU A 146 -12.51 -3.46 -18.85
N ALA A 147 -13.82 -3.64 -18.79
CA ALA A 147 -14.63 -4.09 -19.93
C ALA A 147 -14.52 -3.15 -21.14
N LEU A 148 -14.25 -1.87 -20.93
CA LEU A 148 -13.98 -0.90 -22.00
C LEU A 148 -12.48 -0.70 -22.24
N ALA A 149 -11.65 -1.70 -21.88
CA ALA A 149 -10.20 -1.69 -22.05
C ALA A 149 -9.48 -0.53 -21.34
N GLU A 150 -9.97 -0.08 -20.19
CA GLU A 150 -9.16 0.81 -19.33
C GLU A 150 -7.90 0.07 -18.82
N PRO A 151 -6.75 0.77 -18.66
CA PRO A 151 -5.53 0.14 -18.16
C PRO A 151 -5.69 -0.48 -16.76
N HIS A 152 -5.21 -1.71 -16.59
CA HIS A 152 -5.34 -2.51 -15.37
C HIS A 152 -4.61 -1.89 -14.18
N LEU A 153 -3.47 -1.24 -14.44
CA LEU A 153 -2.65 -0.59 -13.43
C LEU A 153 -2.95 0.91 -13.30
N LYS A 154 -4.09 1.37 -13.86
CA LYS A 154 -4.59 2.71 -13.62
C LYS A 154 -4.90 2.87 -12.14
N ALA A 155 -4.23 3.82 -11.50
CA ALA A 155 -4.45 4.15 -10.11
C ALA A 155 -5.76 4.92 -9.93
N LYS A 156 -6.53 4.52 -8.92
CA LYS A 156 -7.73 5.19 -8.45
C LYS A 156 -7.52 5.65 -7.01
N TYR A 157 -8.01 6.83 -6.69
CA TYR A 157 -7.78 7.49 -5.41
C TYR A 157 -9.10 7.69 -4.68
N PHE A 158 -9.08 7.52 -3.37
CA PHE A 158 -10.28 7.50 -2.54
C PHE A 158 -10.06 8.23 -1.24
N ASP A 159 -11.12 8.86 -0.74
CA ASP A 159 -11.12 9.38 0.63
C ASP A 159 -10.86 8.23 1.62
N VAL A 160 -10.07 8.48 2.67
CA VAL A 160 -9.61 7.44 3.61
C VAL A 160 -10.75 6.71 4.33
N GLU A 161 -11.91 7.34 4.41
CA GLU A 161 -13.16 6.80 4.94
C GLU A 161 -13.58 5.52 4.24
N VAL A 162 -13.18 5.30 2.99
CA VAL A 162 -13.45 4.05 2.27
C VAL A 162 -12.87 2.82 3.00
N LEU A 163 -11.84 3.02 3.81
CA LEU A 163 -11.20 1.95 4.56
C LEU A 163 -11.90 1.65 5.89
N ASP A 164 -12.71 2.58 6.40
CA ASP A 164 -13.23 2.56 7.77
C ASP A 164 -14.15 1.35 8.05
N ARG A 165 -14.96 0.95 7.07
CA ARG A 165 -15.85 -0.22 7.21
C ARG A 165 -15.06 -1.51 7.44
N TYR A 166 -13.92 -1.66 6.78
CA TYR A 166 -13.06 -2.83 6.92
C TYR A 166 -12.24 -2.72 8.19
N TYR A 167 -11.80 -1.50 8.50
CA TYR A 167 -11.00 -1.18 9.68
C TYR A 167 -11.75 -1.44 11.01
N ASN A 168 -13.05 -1.11 11.08
CA ASN A 168 -13.81 -1.27 12.32
C ASN A 168 -14.49 -2.63 12.46
N ASP A 169 -14.67 -3.38 11.38
CA ASP A 169 -15.31 -4.69 11.43
C ASP A 169 -14.28 -5.79 11.74
N PRO A 170 -14.40 -6.49 12.88
CA PRO A 170 -13.44 -7.52 13.30
C PRO A 170 -13.46 -8.77 12.43
N ARG A 171 -14.46 -8.92 11.55
CA ARG A 171 -14.55 -10.02 10.58
C ARG A 171 -13.61 -9.86 9.39
N PHE A 172 -13.07 -8.66 9.19
CA PHE A 172 -12.02 -8.42 8.20
C PHE A 172 -10.64 -8.45 8.87
N ASP A 173 -9.65 -9.00 8.16
CA ASP A 173 -8.24 -8.77 8.42
C ASP A 173 -7.79 -7.56 7.59
N PHE A 174 -7.60 -6.44 8.27
CA PHE A 174 -7.08 -5.21 7.69
C PHE A 174 -5.66 -5.02 8.16
N GLN A 175 -4.74 -5.00 7.21
CA GLN A 175 -3.33 -4.79 7.51
C GLN A 175 -2.87 -3.56 6.75
N PHE A 176 -2.17 -2.67 7.43
CA PHE A 176 -1.51 -1.54 6.81
C PHE A 176 -0.19 -1.26 7.51
N GLN A 177 0.89 -1.23 6.74
CA GLN A 177 2.23 -0.97 7.25
C GLN A 177 2.98 -0.05 6.28
N ASN A 178 3.62 0.97 6.85
CA ASN A 178 4.35 2.00 6.12
C ASN A 178 3.47 2.75 5.11
N TYR A 179 3.35 2.22 3.90
CA TYR A 179 2.69 2.83 2.75
C TYR A 179 1.78 1.84 1.99
N SER A 180 1.71 0.58 2.43
CA SER A 180 0.98 -0.49 1.74
C SER A 180 0.11 -1.25 2.73
N GLY A 181 -1.06 -1.69 2.28
CA GLY A 181 -1.97 -2.50 3.05
C GLY A 181 -2.73 -3.50 2.20
N ARG A 182 -3.43 -4.40 2.88
CA ARG A 182 -4.32 -5.41 2.27
C ARG A 182 -5.57 -5.56 3.10
N ILE A 183 -6.63 -6.03 2.45
CA ILE A 183 -7.92 -6.31 3.09
C ILE A 183 -8.37 -7.70 2.67
N THR A 184 -8.59 -8.57 3.65
CA THR A 184 -9.18 -9.89 3.43
C THR A 184 -10.30 -10.13 4.43
N CYS A 185 -11.21 -11.05 4.12
CA CYS A 185 -12.12 -11.60 5.11
C CYS A 185 -11.38 -12.62 5.98
N LYS A 186 -11.87 -12.83 7.20
CA LYS A 186 -11.44 -13.95 8.05
C LYS A 186 -12.25 -15.20 7.73
N TYR A 187 -11.64 -16.33 8.01
CA TYR A 187 -12.21 -17.65 7.81
C TYR A 187 -12.31 -18.36 9.16
N ASP A 188 -13.29 -19.25 9.30
CA ASP A 188 -13.45 -20.09 10.48
C ASP A 188 -12.51 -21.32 10.44
N GLU A 189 -12.68 -22.25 11.37
CA GLU A 189 -11.86 -23.46 11.46
C GLU A 189 -12.05 -24.44 10.29
N ASN A 190 -13.09 -24.25 9.45
CA ASN A 190 -13.38 -25.07 8.28
C ASN A 190 -13.02 -24.37 6.96
N ASP A 191 -12.24 -23.28 7.01
CA ASP A 191 -11.91 -22.44 5.85
C ASP A 191 -13.14 -21.79 5.17
N GLU A 192 -14.23 -21.55 5.92
CA GLU A 192 -15.40 -20.82 5.43
C GLU A 192 -15.37 -19.34 5.85
N PRO A 193 -15.71 -18.39 4.95
CA PRO A 193 -15.64 -16.96 5.28
C PRO A 193 -16.67 -16.62 6.36
N ILE A 194 -16.25 -15.90 7.42
CA ILE A 194 -17.15 -15.51 8.53
C ILE A 194 -18.01 -14.27 8.21
N VAL A 195 -18.06 -13.89 6.94
CA VAL A 195 -18.84 -12.79 6.38
C VAL A 195 -19.86 -13.34 5.41
N ARG A 196 -20.83 -12.52 5.01
CA ARG A 196 -21.77 -12.89 3.95
C ARG A 196 -21.06 -12.91 2.60
N GLU A 197 -21.62 -13.60 1.62
CA GLU A 197 -21.03 -13.73 0.28
C GLU A 197 -20.75 -12.36 -0.37
N GLU A 198 -21.67 -11.39 -0.21
CA GLU A 198 -21.52 -10.02 -0.71
C GLU A 198 -20.35 -9.26 -0.08
N ASP A 199 -19.94 -9.65 1.13
CA ASP A 199 -18.86 -9.06 1.90
C ASP A 199 -17.54 -9.87 1.74
N ASN A 200 -17.55 -11.02 1.06
CA ASN A 200 -16.38 -11.86 0.82
C ASN A 200 -15.48 -11.25 -0.26
N ILE A 201 -14.53 -10.43 0.17
CA ILE A 201 -13.64 -9.67 -0.71
C ILE A 201 -12.17 -9.94 -0.41
N PHE A 202 -11.37 -9.83 -1.48
CA PHE A 202 -9.92 -9.82 -1.39
C PHE A 202 -9.35 -8.60 -2.11
N LEU A 203 -8.90 -7.61 -1.33
CA LEU A 203 -8.12 -6.50 -1.85
C LEU A 203 -6.64 -6.74 -1.58
N LYS A 204 -5.97 -7.31 -2.59
CA LYS A 204 -4.56 -7.75 -2.49
C LYS A 204 -3.62 -6.64 -2.03
N THR A 205 -3.82 -5.42 -2.52
CA THR A 205 -3.02 -4.26 -2.13
C THR A 205 -3.81 -2.96 -2.27
N PHE A 206 -3.60 -2.06 -1.32
CA PHE A 206 -3.92 -0.63 -1.42
C PHE A 206 -2.74 0.15 -0.85
N GLY A 207 -2.60 1.40 -1.26
CA GLY A 207 -1.50 2.25 -0.85
C GLY A 207 -1.96 3.56 -0.23
N LEU A 208 -0.97 4.35 0.16
CA LEU A 208 -1.13 5.71 0.63
C LEU A 208 -0.83 6.71 -0.51
N GLY A 209 -1.59 7.79 -0.55
CA GLY A 209 -1.34 8.93 -1.41
C GLY A 209 -1.75 10.24 -0.75
N GLN A 210 -1.60 11.32 -1.51
CA GLN A 210 -2.09 12.65 -1.16
C GLN A 210 -2.87 13.26 -2.30
N ASP A 211 -3.86 14.08 -1.94
CA ASP A 211 -4.46 15.02 -2.87
C ASP A 211 -3.64 16.33 -2.97
N GLU A 212 -4.10 17.24 -3.82
CA GLU A 212 -3.49 18.56 -4.04
C GLU A 212 -3.52 19.48 -2.81
N ASN A 213 -4.34 19.19 -1.81
CA ASN A 213 -4.41 19.92 -0.54
C ASN A 213 -3.49 19.32 0.53
N GLY A 214 -2.81 18.22 0.24
CA GLY A 214 -1.99 17.46 1.20
C GLY A 214 -2.81 16.48 2.06
N ASP A 215 -4.10 16.32 1.78
CA ASP A 215 -4.93 15.36 2.48
C ASP A 215 -4.60 13.93 2.05
N LYS A 216 -4.54 13.03 3.03
CA LYS A 216 -4.29 11.61 2.78
C LYS A 216 -5.43 11.02 1.94
N VAL A 217 -5.07 10.17 0.98
CA VAL A 217 -6.02 9.35 0.21
C VAL A 217 -5.55 7.90 0.17
N ALA A 218 -6.50 6.97 0.05
CA ALA A 218 -6.20 5.58 -0.29
C ALA A 218 -6.02 5.46 -1.81
N VAL A 219 -5.02 4.70 -2.26
CA VAL A 219 -4.80 4.42 -3.69
C VAL A 219 -4.94 2.93 -3.99
N VAL A 220 -5.66 2.59 -5.05
CA VAL A 220 -5.86 1.20 -5.49
C VAL A 220 -5.77 1.11 -7.00
N TYR A 221 -5.14 0.06 -7.53
CA TYR A 221 -5.13 -0.20 -8.96
C TYR A 221 -6.44 -0.81 -9.43
N LEU A 222 -6.87 -0.42 -10.64
CA LEU A 222 -8.15 -0.84 -11.21
C LEU A 222 -8.34 -2.36 -11.23
N ARG A 223 -7.28 -3.14 -11.49
CA ARG A 223 -7.34 -4.61 -11.47
C ARG A 223 -7.83 -5.18 -10.13
N TYR A 224 -7.47 -4.54 -9.02
CA TYR A 224 -7.86 -5.01 -7.69
C TYR A 224 -9.27 -4.53 -7.30
N LEU A 225 -9.70 -3.38 -7.82
CA LEU A 225 -11.07 -2.88 -7.61
C LEU A 225 -12.10 -3.71 -8.38
N HIS A 226 -11.76 -4.20 -9.57
CA HIS A 226 -12.62 -5.11 -10.33
C HIS A 226 -12.92 -6.42 -9.59
N GLY A 227 -11.97 -6.93 -8.82
CA GLY A 227 -12.13 -8.15 -8.02
C GLY A 227 -13.05 -8.00 -6.81
N LEU A 228 -13.53 -6.79 -6.50
CA LEU A 228 -14.50 -6.57 -5.43
C LEU A 228 -15.92 -6.95 -5.88
N THR A 229 -16.74 -7.37 -4.92
CA THR A 229 -18.18 -7.60 -5.13
C THR A 229 -18.87 -6.30 -5.55
N GLU A 230 -20.06 -6.42 -6.14
CA GLU A 230 -20.81 -5.27 -6.67
C GLU A 230 -21.05 -4.20 -5.60
N ASP A 231 -21.52 -4.58 -4.42
CA ASP A 231 -21.77 -3.68 -3.29
C ASP A 231 -20.51 -2.94 -2.85
N HIS A 232 -19.36 -3.62 -2.88
CA HIS A 232 -18.09 -3.01 -2.55
C HIS A 232 -17.62 -2.07 -3.66
N GLN A 233 -17.81 -2.41 -4.93
CA GLN A 233 -17.51 -1.47 -6.03
C GLN A 233 -18.36 -0.21 -5.95
N ILE A 234 -19.67 -0.32 -5.62
CA ILE A 234 -20.55 0.85 -5.39
C ILE A 234 -20.00 1.71 -4.24
N TYR A 235 -19.67 1.08 -3.11
CA TYR A 235 -19.16 1.77 -1.95
C TYR A 235 -17.84 2.49 -2.22
N TRP A 236 -16.87 1.80 -2.84
CA TRP A 236 -15.59 2.39 -3.24
C TRP A 236 -15.81 3.55 -4.22
N LYS A 237 -16.68 3.37 -5.22
CA LYS A 237 -17.03 4.43 -6.18
C LYS A 237 -17.61 5.68 -5.51
N SER A 238 -18.40 5.50 -4.45
CA SER A 238 -18.98 6.62 -3.68
C SER A 238 -17.94 7.47 -2.94
N LYS A 239 -16.71 6.95 -2.77
CA LYS A 239 -15.59 7.59 -2.09
C LYS A 239 -14.43 7.95 -3.02
N GLU A 240 -14.60 7.83 -4.34
CA GLU A 240 -13.54 8.19 -5.31
C GLU A 240 -13.26 9.70 -5.23
N SER A 241 -11.99 10.05 -5.04
CA SER A 241 -11.53 11.44 -4.94
C SER A 241 -11.78 12.19 -6.24
N LYS A 242 -12.16 13.46 -6.12
CA LYS A 242 -12.39 14.38 -7.24
C LYS A 242 -11.20 15.29 -7.52
N PHE A 243 -10.17 15.24 -6.69
CA PHE A 243 -9.00 16.12 -6.75
C PHE A 243 -7.84 15.47 -7.50
N GLY A 244 -6.86 16.26 -7.93
CA GLY A 244 -5.59 15.73 -8.39
C GLY A 244 -4.91 14.99 -7.24
N CYS A 245 -4.48 13.75 -7.46
CA CYS A 245 -3.86 12.92 -6.43
C CYS A 245 -2.58 12.25 -6.92
N LYS A 246 -1.67 11.97 -5.99
CA LYS A 246 -0.43 11.23 -6.22
C LYS A 246 -0.24 10.16 -5.15
N MET A 247 0.17 8.96 -5.56
CA MET A 247 0.58 7.92 -4.62
C MET A 247 1.98 8.21 -4.08
N VAL A 248 2.26 7.75 -2.85
CA VAL A 248 3.61 7.84 -2.30
C VAL A 248 4.57 6.95 -3.11
N LYS A 249 5.77 7.46 -3.39
CA LYS A 249 6.77 6.79 -4.25
C LYS A 249 7.11 5.35 -3.81
N PRO A 250 7.32 5.05 -2.52
CA PRO A 250 7.65 3.68 -2.09
C PRO A 250 6.58 2.63 -2.45
N TYR A 251 5.30 3.03 -2.45
CA TYR A 251 4.20 2.13 -2.84
C TYR A 251 4.32 1.70 -4.30
N TYR A 252 4.61 2.65 -5.19
CA TYR A 252 4.82 2.39 -6.61
C TYR A 252 6.07 1.53 -6.86
N GLU A 253 7.18 1.85 -6.19
CA GLU A 253 8.44 1.09 -6.34
C GLU A 253 8.26 -0.38 -5.95
N ASN A 254 7.57 -0.63 -4.84
CA ASN A 254 7.37 -1.98 -4.35
C ASN A 254 6.35 -2.77 -5.18
N THR A 255 5.20 -2.18 -5.51
CA THR A 255 4.09 -2.92 -6.12
C THR A 255 4.17 -3.01 -7.64
N ILE A 256 4.87 -2.06 -8.30
CA ILE A 256 4.99 -2.01 -9.77
C ILE A 256 6.40 -2.36 -10.23
N LYS A 257 7.42 -1.70 -9.68
CA LYS A 257 8.81 -1.92 -10.13
C LYS A 257 9.43 -3.19 -9.56
N GLY A 258 8.83 -3.79 -8.52
CA GLY A 258 9.41 -4.91 -7.81
C GLY A 258 10.66 -4.54 -7.00
N ASN A 259 10.86 -3.24 -6.73
CA ASN A 259 12.00 -2.76 -5.98
C ASN A 259 11.68 -2.78 -4.48
N TRP A 260 12.61 -3.29 -3.68
CA TRP A 260 12.55 -3.11 -2.23
C TRP A 260 12.81 -1.65 -1.90
N SER A 261 11.87 -0.99 -1.21
CA SER A 261 12.07 0.36 -0.70
C SER A 261 12.56 0.31 0.75
N ASN A 262 13.63 1.03 1.06
CA ASN A 262 14.10 1.20 2.44
C ASN A 262 13.42 2.41 3.13
N SER A 263 12.14 2.64 2.82
CA SER A 263 11.38 3.79 3.30
C SER A 263 10.35 3.33 4.35
N TYR A 264 10.41 3.93 5.53
CA TYR A 264 9.59 3.54 6.68
C TYR A 264 8.77 4.72 7.20
N SER A 265 7.61 4.39 7.75
CA SER A 265 6.76 5.38 8.43
C SER A 265 7.33 5.78 9.80
N PHE A 266 6.95 6.96 10.30
CA PHE A 266 7.22 7.35 11.69
C PHE A 266 6.74 6.33 12.72
N PHE A 267 5.66 5.61 12.41
CA PHE A 267 5.12 4.56 13.27
C PHE A 267 6.04 3.35 13.34
N SER A 268 6.50 2.85 12.20
CA SER A 268 7.44 1.71 12.15
C SER A 268 8.80 2.09 12.70
N ALA A 269 9.28 3.30 12.40
CA ALA A 269 10.52 3.84 12.95
C ALA A 269 10.45 3.97 14.47
N PHE A 270 9.35 4.49 15.02
CA PHE A 270 9.13 4.55 16.47
C PHE A 270 9.20 3.18 17.14
N ILE A 271 8.52 2.17 16.58
CA ILE A 271 8.57 0.79 17.09
C ILE A 271 10.01 0.26 17.10
N GLY A 272 10.73 0.48 16.00
CA GLY A 272 12.12 0.09 15.86
C GLY A 272 13.06 0.77 16.87
N GLU A 273 12.91 2.07 17.08
CA GLU A 273 13.66 2.84 18.08
C GLU A 273 13.35 2.35 19.51
N GLN A 274 12.07 2.14 19.85
CA GLN A 274 11.68 1.64 21.17
C GLN A 274 12.26 0.25 21.45
N ARG A 275 12.16 -0.68 20.49
CA ARG A 275 12.72 -2.03 20.63
C ARG A 275 14.23 -1.99 20.80
N THR A 276 14.92 -1.23 19.95
CA THR A 276 16.38 -1.08 20.01
C THR A 276 16.82 -0.47 21.35
N LEU A 277 16.09 0.54 21.84
CA LEU A 277 16.33 1.13 23.16
C LEU A 277 16.12 0.11 24.29
N ASN A 278 15.13 -0.78 24.17
CA ASN A 278 14.90 -1.82 25.17
C ASN A 278 16.00 -2.89 25.17
N GLU A 279 16.50 -3.26 23.99
CA GLU A 279 17.66 -4.14 23.81
C GLU A 279 18.93 -3.52 24.41
N LEU A 280 19.23 -2.26 24.11
CA LEU A 280 20.32 -1.49 24.71
C LEU A 280 20.21 -1.43 26.23
N SER A 281 19.02 -1.13 26.74
CA SER A 281 18.76 -1.07 28.19
C SER A 281 19.10 -2.40 28.86
N ASN A 282 18.72 -3.52 28.25
CA ASN A 282 19.04 -4.85 28.76
C ASN A 282 20.55 -5.14 28.72
N VAL A 283 21.27 -4.74 27.67
CA VAL A 283 22.74 -4.89 27.58
C VAL A 283 23.46 -4.08 28.65
N ILE A 284 23.02 -2.84 28.89
CA ILE A 284 23.71 -1.91 29.79
C ILE A 284 23.40 -2.21 31.27
N PHE A 285 22.13 -2.45 31.57
CA PHE A 285 21.60 -2.50 32.94
C PHE A 285 21.08 -3.89 33.35
N GLY A 286 21.05 -4.87 32.45
CA GLY A 286 20.48 -6.20 32.71
C GLY A 286 18.96 -6.20 32.90
N LYS A 287 18.28 -5.09 32.55
CA LYS A 287 16.83 -4.91 32.72
C LYS A 287 16.29 -4.13 31.53
N LYS A 288 15.08 -4.48 31.10
CA LYS A 288 14.31 -3.75 30.08
C LYS A 288 13.72 -2.44 30.63
N LEU A 289 13.87 -1.35 29.89
CA LEU A 289 13.26 -0.04 30.17
C LEU A 289 11.74 -0.06 29.93
N PHE A 290 11.27 -0.77 28.90
CA PHE A 290 9.86 -0.97 28.58
C PHE A 290 9.41 -2.39 28.91
N LYS A 291 8.17 -2.55 29.37
CA LYS A 291 7.57 -3.83 29.75
C LYS A 291 7.31 -4.73 28.54
N LYS A 292 6.89 -4.12 27.43
CA LYS A 292 6.52 -4.80 26.18
C LYS A 292 7.28 -4.20 25.00
N ASP A 293 7.69 -5.07 24.08
CA ASP A 293 8.20 -4.70 22.77
C ASP A 293 7.08 -4.81 21.73
N PHE A 294 7.21 -4.10 20.62
CA PHE A 294 6.31 -4.19 19.47
C PHE A 294 7.11 -4.55 18.20
N ASP A 295 6.45 -5.22 17.26
CA ASP A 295 6.97 -5.63 15.95
C ASP A 295 5.82 -5.71 14.93
N SER A 296 6.05 -6.36 13.78
CA SER A 296 5.04 -6.52 12.73
C SER A 296 3.82 -7.33 13.17
N ASP A 297 3.99 -8.24 14.13
CA ASP A 297 3.01 -9.28 14.46
C ASP A 297 2.14 -8.87 15.65
N ASN A 298 2.67 -8.07 16.56
CA ASN A 298 1.96 -7.59 17.74
C ASN A 298 1.71 -6.05 17.75
N ARG A 299 1.93 -5.38 16.61
CA ARG A 299 1.58 -3.96 16.44
C ARG A 299 0.07 -3.75 16.59
N PRO A 300 -0.37 -2.83 17.45
CA PRO A 300 -1.78 -2.47 17.54
C PRO A 300 -2.29 -1.92 16.20
N ARG A 301 -3.47 -2.38 15.77
CA ARG A 301 -4.09 -2.01 14.50
C ARG A 301 -4.35 -0.50 14.38
N GLU A 302 -4.68 0.13 15.51
CA GLU A 302 -4.92 1.58 15.64
C GLU A 302 -3.65 2.41 15.55
N PHE A 303 -2.47 1.77 15.59
CA PHE A 303 -1.19 2.45 15.41
C PHE A 303 -0.86 2.58 13.91
N THR A 304 -1.64 3.39 13.19
CA THR A 304 -1.60 3.49 11.73
C THR A 304 -1.78 4.93 11.23
N TYR A 305 -1.38 5.20 9.97
CA TYR A 305 -1.64 6.48 9.30
C TYR A 305 -3.11 6.72 8.96
N PHE A 306 -3.87 5.64 8.79
CA PHE A 306 -5.26 5.70 8.35
C PHE A 306 -6.22 5.66 9.53
N PHE A 307 -6.93 6.77 9.73
CA PHE A 307 -8.14 6.81 10.53
C PHE A 307 -9.06 7.89 9.95
N VAL A 308 -10.37 7.71 10.13
CA VAL A 308 -11.33 8.79 9.77
C VAL A 308 -11.10 9.96 10.72
N PRO A 309 -10.82 11.18 10.23
CA PRO A 309 -10.35 12.31 11.04
C PRO A 309 -11.44 12.87 11.95
N THR A 310 -11.75 12.11 12.99
CA THR A 310 -12.73 12.43 14.03
C THR A 310 -12.04 12.59 15.37
N SER A 311 -12.64 13.40 16.26
CA SER A 311 -12.12 13.59 17.61
C SER A 311 -12.04 12.25 18.36
N LYS A 312 -13.03 11.36 18.20
CA LYS A 312 -13.01 9.99 18.77
C LYS A 312 -11.78 9.20 18.33
N ASN A 313 -11.51 9.13 17.03
CA ASN A 313 -10.40 8.32 16.51
C ASN A 313 -9.03 8.93 16.87
N TYR A 314 -8.92 10.26 16.84
CA TYR A 314 -7.72 10.96 17.31
C TYR A 314 -7.42 10.65 18.78
N HIS A 315 -8.41 10.76 19.65
CA HIS A 315 -8.25 10.49 21.08
C HIS A 315 -7.96 9.01 21.37
N ALA A 316 -8.53 8.09 20.60
CA ALA A 316 -8.19 6.67 20.67
C ALA A 316 -6.71 6.43 20.31
N PHE A 317 -6.22 7.09 19.25
CA PHE A 317 -4.82 7.06 18.87
C PHE A 317 -3.90 7.64 19.98
N VAL A 318 -4.24 8.81 20.56
CA VAL A 318 -3.46 9.43 21.64
C VAL A 318 -3.42 8.54 22.89
N LEU A 319 -4.55 7.92 23.25
CA LEU A 319 -4.62 6.97 24.36
C LEU A 319 -3.72 5.76 24.12
N LEU A 320 -3.73 5.21 22.89
CA LEU A 320 -2.85 4.11 22.52
C LEU A 320 -1.38 4.52 22.60
N LEU A 321 -1.03 5.70 22.08
CA LEU A 321 0.33 6.21 22.13
C LEU A 321 0.82 6.36 23.57
N ASP A 322 0.01 6.91 24.49
CA ASP A 322 0.34 7.00 25.92
C ASP A 322 0.55 5.62 26.56
N LYS A 323 -0.22 4.62 26.13
CA LYS A 323 -0.04 3.22 26.57
C LYS A 323 1.28 2.64 26.08
N MET A 324 1.64 2.90 24.82
CA MET A 324 2.89 2.41 24.20
C MET A 324 4.14 3.11 24.76
N VAL A 325 4.02 4.34 25.28
CA VAL A 325 5.14 5.09 25.89
C VAL A 325 5.08 5.05 27.43
N SER A 326 4.20 5.85 28.02
CA SER A 326 4.19 6.19 29.44
C SER A 326 3.80 5.00 30.32
N GLU A 327 2.74 4.27 29.95
CA GLU A 327 2.30 3.10 30.74
C GLU A 327 3.21 1.88 30.49
N ASN A 328 3.90 1.84 29.35
CA ASN A 328 4.82 0.78 29.00
C ASN A 328 6.16 0.86 29.73
N PHE A 329 6.56 2.02 30.28
CA PHE A 329 7.75 2.11 31.12
C PHE A 329 7.71 1.12 32.29
N ASN A 330 8.81 0.39 32.46
CA ASN A 330 8.99 -0.58 33.52
C ASN A 330 9.37 0.12 34.82
N LYS A 331 8.41 0.38 35.71
CA LYS A 331 8.69 1.01 37.02
C LYS A 331 9.77 0.25 37.83
N LYS A 332 9.91 -1.07 37.66
CA LYS A 332 10.94 -1.87 38.33
C LYS A 332 12.36 -1.60 37.82
N PHE A 333 12.51 -0.98 36.64
CA PHE A 333 13.80 -0.52 36.13
C PHE A 333 14.44 0.49 37.08
N PHE A 334 13.65 1.44 37.59
CA PHE A 334 14.09 2.52 38.48
C PHE A 334 14.27 2.10 39.94
N LYS A 335 13.86 0.88 40.30
CA LYS A 335 14.04 0.36 41.66
C LYS A 335 15.54 0.33 41.98
N ASP A 336 15.89 0.89 43.14
CA ASP A 336 17.27 1.02 43.63
C ASP A 336 18.13 2.03 42.84
N LEU A 337 17.54 2.76 41.88
CA LEU A 337 18.21 3.84 41.13
C LEU A 337 17.76 5.23 41.59
N ILE A 338 16.48 5.40 41.91
CA ILE A 338 15.87 6.63 42.42
C ILE A 338 14.68 6.32 43.34
N GLU A 339 14.28 7.31 44.16
CA GLU A 339 13.09 7.20 45.01
C GLU A 339 11.79 7.12 44.19
N LEU A 340 11.00 6.07 44.43
CA LEU A 340 9.77 5.77 43.67
C LEU A 340 8.54 6.53 44.17
N VAL A 341 8.65 7.13 45.36
CA VAL A 341 7.60 7.90 46.03
C VAL A 341 8.12 9.27 46.39
N GLU A 342 7.22 10.24 46.49
CA GLU A 342 7.49 11.53 47.14
C GLU A 342 6.66 11.61 48.42
N ILE A 343 7.20 12.28 49.43
CA ILE A 343 6.49 12.56 50.68
C ILE A 343 5.95 13.98 50.57
N ARG A 344 4.64 14.14 50.68
CA ARG A 344 3.98 15.44 50.72
C ARG A 344 3.47 15.70 52.13
N GLU A 345 3.88 16.80 52.73
CA GLU A 345 3.31 17.28 53.99
C GLU A 345 1.94 17.91 53.70
N LEU A 346 0.93 17.49 54.46
CA LEU A 346 -0.41 18.04 54.43
C LEU A 346 -0.53 19.19 55.44
N GLU A 347 -1.50 20.07 55.25
CA GLU A 347 -1.72 21.25 56.11
C GLU A 347 -1.96 20.90 57.59
N ASN A 348 -2.35 19.66 57.89
CA ASN A 348 -2.56 19.14 59.25
C ASN A 348 -1.30 18.51 59.90
N GLY A 349 -0.13 18.57 59.24
CA GLY A 349 1.12 17.97 59.72
C GLY A 349 1.24 16.46 59.47
N GLU A 350 0.26 15.83 58.80
CA GLU A 350 0.39 14.44 58.34
C GLU A 350 1.20 14.36 57.04
N THR A 351 1.79 13.20 56.76
CA THR A 351 2.57 12.97 55.53
C THR A 351 1.88 11.95 54.63
N GLU A 352 1.72 12.30 53.35
CA GLU A 352 1.19 11.40 52.32
C GLU A 352 2.32 10.88 51.42
N LYS A 353 2.38 9.56 51.20
CA LYS A 353 3.30 8.95 50.25
C LYS A 353 2.64 8.88 48.87
N ILE A 354 3.08 9.73 47.95
CA ILE A 354 2.56 9.80 46.60
C ILE A 354 3.48 9.04 45.65
N ASN A 355 2.92 8.10 44.88
CA ASN A 355 3.68 7.38 43.85
C ASN A 355 4.05 8.32 42.70
N LYS A 356 5.35 8.40 42.38
CA LYS A 356 5.81 9.14 41.19
C LYS A 356 5.37 8.42 39.91
N GLY A 357 4.95 9.22 38.92
CA GLY A 357 4.63 8.73 37.57
C GLY A 357 5.87 8.25 36.82
N THR A 358 5.70 7.31 35.89
CA THR A 358 6.81 6.67 35.15
C THR A 358 7.63 7.64 34.29
N ILE A 359 6.99 8.61 33.63
CA ILE A 359 7.71 9.67 32.89
C ILE A 359 8.62 10.45 33.85
N ARG A 360 8.09 10.86 35.01
CA ARG A 360 8.84 11.62 36.02
C ARG A 360 10.01 10.82 36.57
N LEU A 361 9.81 9.54 36.84
CA LEU A 361 10.89 8.64 37.25
C LEU A 361 11.99 8.56 36.19
N PHE A 362 11.62 8.42 34.92
CA PHE A 362 12.62 8.35 33.85
C PHE A 362 13.37 9.68 33.69
N GLU A 363 12.66 10.81 33.75
CA GLU A 363 13.25 12.14 33.67
C GLU A 363 14.20 12.43 34.84
N GLU A 364 13.78 12.19 36.08
CA GLU A 364 14.63 12.37 37.27
C GLU A 364 15.89 11.51 37.22
N TRP A 365 15.74 10.22 36.86
CA TRP A 365 16.88 9.33 36.72
C TRP A 365 17.83 9.77 35.61
N LEU A 366 17.32 10.20 34.45
CA LEU A 366 18.20 10.63 33.37
C LEU A 366 18.92 11.92 33.75
N LEU A 367 18.23 12.91 34.31
CA LEU A 367 18.84 14.18 34.75
C LEU A 367 19.93 14.00 35.82
N SER A 368 19.85 12.95 36.65
CA SER A 368 20.88 12.68 37.66
C SER A 368 22.22 12.18 37.09
N HIS A 369 22.27 11.85 35.80
CA HIS A 369 23.46 11.31 35.12
C HIS A 369 24.07 12.26 34.09
N TYR A 370 23.50 13.45 33.87
CA TYR A 370 23.95 14.42 32.86
C TYR A 370 24.19 15.81 33.45
N ASN A 371 25.12 16.55 32.85
CA ASN A 371 25.54 17.87 33.32
C ASN A 371 24.48 18.96 33.03
N ILE A 372 24.55 20.10 33.74
CA ILE A 372 23.56 21.20 33.70
C ILE A 372 23.24 21.68 32.28
N GLU A 373 24.25 21.84 31.41
CA GLU A 373 24.05 22.28 30.01
C GLU A 373 23.19 21.31 29.18
N GLN A 374 23.23 20.01 29.53
CA GLN A 374 22.48 18.95 28.84
C GLN A 374 21.08 18.74 29.45
N GLN A 375 20.82 19.29 30.65
CA GLN A 375 19.54 19.09 31.33
C GLN A 375 18.36 19.73 30.61
N GLU A 376 18.57 20.89 29.96
CA GLU A 376 17.52 21.57 29.21
C GLU A 376 17.11 20.76 27.97
N TYR A 377 18.09 20.21 27.25
CA TYR A 377 17.85 19.31 26.13
C TYR A 377 17.07 18.06 26.57
N ILE A 378 17.44 17.46 27.71
CA ILE A 378 16.73 16.30 28.26
C ILE A 378 15.26 16.63 28.55
N LYS A 379 14.97 17.78 29.19
CA LYS A 379 13.60 18.21 29.46
C LYS A 379 12.78 18.34 28.17
N GLN A 380 13.37 18.93 27.12
CA GLN A 380 12.73 19.05 25.80
C GLN A 380 12.41 17.69 25.17
N ILE A 381 13.28 16.67 25.34
CA ILE A 381 12.99 15.31 24.88
C ILE A 381 11.72 14.77 25.58
N PHE A 382 11.58 15.00 26.89
CA PHE A 382 10.43 14.53 27.66
C PHE A 382 9.13 15.31 27.39
N ASP A 383 9.20 16.53 26.87
CA ASP A 383 8.02 17.35 26.59
C ASP A 383 7.06 16.69 25.59
N SER A 384 7.56 15.90 24.65
CA SER A 384 6.70 15.15 23.72
C SER A 384 5.84 14.11 24.44
N PHE A 385 6.41 13.37 25.41
CA PHE A 385 5.67 12.38 26.19
C PHE A 385 4.71 13.05 27.19
N LYS A 386 5.11 14.18 27.77
CA LYS A 386 4.23 15.02 28.60
C LYS A 386 3.07 15.58 27.77
N GLN A 387 3.31 15.97 26.52
CA GLN A 387 2.27 16.42 25.58
C GLN A 387 1.27 15.29 25.31
N VAL A 388 1.72 14.08 24.98
CA VAL A 388 0.85 12.90 24.80
C VAL A 388 -0.03 12.68 26.04
N ARG A 389 0.57 12.70 27.23
CA ARG A 389 -0.16 12.52 28.49
C ARG A 389 -1.21 13.61 28.73
N ARG A 390 -0.88 14.87 28.45
CA ARG A 390 -1.78 16.02 28.58
C ARG A 390 -2.95 15.92 27.60
N GLU A 391 -2.69 15.56 26.34
CA GLU A 391 -3.73 15.40 25.33
C GLU A 391 -4.69 14.24 25.66
N ARG A 392 -4.16 13.13 26.18
CA ARG A 392 -4.98 12.01 26.69
C ARG A 392 -5.94 12.45 27.81
N GLN A 393 -5.55 13.40 28.66
CA GLN A 393 -6.38 13.83 29.78
C GLN A 393 -7.55 14.73 29.35
N SER A 394 -7.45 15.43 28.22
CA SER A 394 -8.48 16.37 27.75
C SER A 394 -9.89 15.74 27.59
N PRO A 395 -10.04 14.53 27.01
CA PRO A 395 -11.34 13.83 26.93
C PRO A 395 -11.79 13.21 28.27
N ALA A 396 -10.85 12.83 29.14
CA ALA A 396 -11.18 12.14 30.40
C ALA A 396 -11.89 13.05 31.41
N HIS A 397 -11.80 14.37 31.23
CA HIS A 397 -12.35 15.36 32.14
C HIS A 397 -13.60 16.09 31.61
N LYS A 398 -14.02 15.85 30.36
CA LYS A 398 -15.21 16.47 29.75
C LYS A 398 -15.84 15.53 28.71
N ILE A 399 -17.16 15.37 28.75
CA ILE A 399 -17.89 14.76 27.63
C ILE A 399 -17.72 15.70 26.42
N GLN A 400 -17.08 15.21 25.36
CA GLN A 400 -16.87 15.95 24.12
C GLN A 400 -17.72 15.33 23.01
N GLU A 401 -18.31 16.18 22.17
CA GLU A 401 -18.99 15.73 20.95
C GLU A 401 -17.97 15.12 19.97
N ASN A 402 -18.39 14.08 19.26
CA ASN A 402 -17.57 13.50 18.21
C ASN A 402 -17.64 14.37 16.95
N THR A 403 -16.57 15.11 16.65
CA THR A 403 -16.51 16.03 15.52
C THR A 403 -15.59 15.51 14.45
N TYR A 404 -15.91 15.80 13.18
CA TYR A 404 -15.05 15.53 12.03
C TYR A 404 -14.25 16.78 11.67
N ASP A 405 -12.92 16.66 11.60
CA ASP A 405 -12.01 17.74 11.19
C ASP A 405 -10.70 17.17 10.65
N LYS A 406 -10.37 17.46 9.39
CA LYS A 406 -9.14 16.99 8.73
C LYS A 406 -7.86 17.38 9.47
N LYS A 407 -7.88 18.44 10.30
CA LYS A 407 -6.75 18.82 11.18
C LYS A 407 -6.32 17.72 12.15
N PHE A 408 -7.18 16.74 12.44
CA PHE A 408 -6.77 15.58 13.24
C PHE A 408 -5.68 14.74 12.55
N ASN A 409 -5.64 14.72 11.21
CA ASN A 409 -4.56 14.08 10.48
C ASN A 409 -3.22 14.78 10.74
N GLU A 410 -3.18 16.11 10.62
CA GLU A 410 -1.98 16.92 10.89
C GLU A 410 -1.50 16.71 12.33
N LYS A 411 -2.41 16.82 13.30
CA LYS A 411 -2.10 16.59 14.72
C LYS A 411 -1.51 15.22 14.98
N GLN A 412 -2.06 14.17 14.36
CA GLN A 412 -1.52 12.80 14.49
C GLN A 412 -0.07 12.74 14.02
N ILE A 413 0.21 13.29 12.83
CA ILE A 413 1.55 13.29 12.24
C ILE A 413 2.52 14.08 13.10
N GLU A 414 2.16 15.30 13.50
CA GLU A 414 3.01 16.15 14.33
C GLU A 414 3.35 15.49 15.67
N LEU A 415 2.34 14.90 16.34
CA LEU A 415 2.55 14.21 17.60
C LEU A 415 3.44 12.98 17.42
N MET A 416 3.21 12.18 16.37
CA MET A 416 4.06 11.03 16.04
C MET A 416 5.51 11.42 15.75
N LYS A 417 5.73 12.48 14.97
CA LYS A 417 7.08 12.98 14.68
C LYS A 417 7.82 13.33 15.97
N LYS A 418 7.19 14.11 16.85
CA LYS A 418 7.77 14.51 18.15
C LYS A 418 8.14 13.29 19.00
N VAL A 419 7.22 12.34 19.14
CA VAL A 419 7.43 11.13 19.95
C VAL A 419 8.52 10.23 19.35
N TYR A 420 8.57 10.09 18.02
CA TYR A 420 9.63 9.37 17.32
C TYR A 420 11.01 9.99 17.59
N TYR A 421 11.17 11.31 17.40
CA TYR A 421 12.45 11.97 17.63
C TYR A 421 12.89 11.87 19.09
N SER A 422 11.96 11.96 20.04
CA SER A 422 12.29 11.74 21.45
C SER A 422 12.75 10.30 21.73
N MET A 423 12.08 9.30 21.15
CA MET A 423 12.49 7.90 21.28
C MET A 423 13.88 7.65 20.70
N ARG A 424 14.15 8.21 19.51
CA ARG A 424 15.46 8.16 18.85
C ARG A 424 16.56 8.83 19.70
N ALA A 425 16.27 9.98 20.31
CA ALA A 425 17.20 10.64 21.19
C ALA A 425 17.56 9.77 22.41
N PHE A 426 16.57 9.14 23.05
CA PHE A 426 16.83 8.19 24.13
C PHE A 426 17.69 6.99 23.69
N ARG A 427 17.41 6.41 22.51
CA ARG A 427 18.24 5.34 21.95
C ARG A 427 19.68 5.80 21.76
N GLN A 428 19.88 6.96 21.14
CA GLN A 428 21.23 7.52 20.92
C GLN A 428 21.98 7.77 22.23
N MET A 429 21.30 8.29 23.27
CA MET A 429 21.89 8.46 24.60
C MET A 429 22.35 7.13 25.19
N PHE A 430 21.54 6.07 25.10
CA PHE A 430 21.90 4.74 25.60
C PHE A 430 23.03 4.10 24.77
N GLN A 431 23.05 4.33 23.46
CA GLN A 431 24.10 3.84 22.56
C GLN A 431 25.49 4.40 22.91
N GLN A 432 25.56 5.60 23.51
CA GLN A 432 26.81 6.21 23.97
C GLN A 432 27.35 5.60 25.27
N HIS A 433 26.56 4.76 25.96
CA HIS A 433 27.00 4.16 27.22
C HIS A 433 28.18 3.18 26.98
N PRO A 434 29.25 3.17 27.80
CA PRO A 434 30.43 2.32 27.58
C PRO A 434 30.12 0.82 27.41
N LYS A 435 29.15 0.31 28.17
CA LYS A 435 28.66 -1.08 28.07
C LYS A 435 27.92 -1.40 26.77
N ALA A 436 27.52 -0.40 25.98
CA ALA A 436 26.88 -0.58 24.68
C ALA A 436 27.89 -0.63 23.51
N SER A 437 29.19 -0.52 23.77
CA SER A 437 30.25 -0.47 22.73
C SER A 437 30.21 -1.63 21.72
N ASN A 438 29.78 -2.82 22.15
CA ASN A 438 29.65 -4.00 21.27
C ASN A 438 28.24 -4.18 20.69
N PHE A 439 27.27 -3.33 21.05
CA PHE A 439 25.91 -3.42 20.54
C PHE A 439 25.82 -2.84 19.13
N LYS A 440 25.36 -3.65 18.18
CA LYS A 440 25.10 -3.21 16.80
C LYS A 440 23.61 -2.95 16.63
N SER A 441 23.24 -1.68 16.45
CA SER A 441 21.87 -1.31 16.09
C SER A 441 21.50 -1.94 14.73
N PRO A 442 20.22 -2.32 14.51
CA PRO A 442 19.76 -2.75 13.20
C PRO A 442 20.04 -1.68 12.14
N LYS A 443 20.72 -2.05 11.04
CA LYS A 443 21.15 -1.07 10.01
C LYS A 443 20.01 -0.18 9.51
N TRP A 444 18.82 -0.74 9.32
CA TRP A 444 17.67 0.00 8.83
C TRP A 444 17.24 1.14 9.77
N ILE A 445 17.51 1.08 11.08
CA ILE A 445 17.19 2.18 12.00
C ILE A 445 18.05 3.41 11.72
N ASP A 446 19.32 3.21 11.38
CA ASP A 446 20.27 4.30 11.16
C ASP A 446 20.31 4.75 9.69
N GLU A 447 20.05 3.84 8.74
CA GLU A 447 20.20 4.07 7.29
C GLU A 447 18.87 4.33 6.54
N ALA A 448 17.72 3.96 7.12
CA ALA A 448 16.45 4.05 6.39
C ALA A 448 16.00 5.49 6.15
N GLU A 449 15.32 5.67 5.03
CA GLU A 449 14.55 6.87 4.77
C GLU A 449 13.27 6.84 5.61
N ILE A 450 13.09 7.81 6.50
CA ILE A 450 11.80 8.00 7.15
C ILE A 450 11.01 8.97 6.29
N PHE A 451 10.00 8.46 5.59
CA PHE A 451 9.24 9.30 4.67
C PHE A 451 8.18 10.09 5.42
N GLU A 452 8.06 11.37 5.04
CA GLU A 452 6.92 12.19 5.37
C GLU A 452 5.92 12.09 4.21
N ILE A 453 4.62 12.05 4.54
CA ILE A 453 3.58 11.98 3.51
C ILE A 453 3.55 13.32 2.80
#